data_AF-A0A533XNK3-F1
#
_entry.id   AF-A0A533XNK3-F1
#
_cell.length_a   1.000
_cell.length_b   1.000
_cell.length_c   1.000
_cell.angle_alpha   90.00
_cell.angle_beta   90.00
_cell.angle_gamma   90.00
#
_symmetry.space_group_name_H-M   'P 1'
#
loop_
_entity.id
_entity.type
_entity.pdbx_description
1 polymer ?
#
loop_
_entity_poly.entity_id
_entity_poly.type
_entity_poly.pdbx_seq_one_letter_code
_entity_poly.pdbx_strand_id
1 'polypeptide(L)'
;MRNVVVVDGFRTPLCKEGTDFRETDADVLGAWVVREMITRCHRWNLPLETIDCVLGSNVATPTHAVNPTRVAAVTGGLPATIPADTVAGKNCGSGVTALYYGSLRIRSGDADTVLVIGMEAMSRIPVVYHHIVAALLLQYGKARSFRERAEGALALIPTLLNLKKYPPRVGLVMGLTDPMCDLIMGQTAENIAKDPSLGITRQDQDAFSIRSHRLAAQAWKTRPSPSACRSSAT
;
A
#
# COMPACT_ATOMS: atom_id res chain seq x y z
N MET A 1 -10.31 -26.83 -15.54
CA MET A 1 -9.53 -25.80 -14.82
C MET A 1 -9.62 -26.10 -13.33
N ARG A 2 -8.52 -25.93 -12.57
CA ARG A 2 -8.54 -26.17 -11.11
C ARG A 2 -9.45 -25.16 -10.41
N ASN A 3 -10.15 -25.60 -9.37
CA ASN A 3 -10.95 -24.72 -8.52
C ASN A 3 -10.01 -23.96 -7.56
N VAL A 4 -10.25 -22.66 -7.39
CA VAL A 4 -9.49 -21.80 -6.47
C VAL A 4 -10.40 -21.41 -5.32
N VAL A 5 -9.89 -21.53 -4.10
CA VAL A 5 -10.64 -21.19 -2.88
C VAL A 5 -9.79 -20.27 -2.00
N VAL A 6 -10.46 -19.45 -1.19
CA VAL A 6 -9.80 -18.66 -0.14
C VAL A 6 -9.92 -19.45 1.16
N VAL A 7 -8.78 -19.80 1.75
CA VAL A 7 -8.73 -20.61 2.97
C VAL A 7 -8.96 -19.76 4.23
N ASP A 8 -8.24 -18.64 4.35
CA ASP A 8 -8.34 -17.73 5.48
C ASP A 8 -7.90 -16.32 5.05
N GLY A 9 -8.20 -15.31 5.88
CA GLY A 9 -7.82 -13.92 5.64
C GLY A 9 -7.62 -13.14 6.92
N PHE A 10 -6.69 -12.20 6.86
CA PHE A 10 -6.41 -11.28 7.95
C PHE A 10 -6.08 -9.89 7.40
N ARG A 11 -6.34 -8.86 8.20
CA ARG A 11 -5.89 -7.50 7.94
C ARG A 11 -5.59 -6.79 9.25
N THR A 12 -4.69 -5.81 9.19
CA THR A 12 -4.50 -4.85 10.26
C THR A 12 -5.74 -3.94 10.41
N PRO A 13 -5.88 -3.23 11.54
CA PRO A 13 -6.78 -2.08 11.62
C PRO A 13 -6.49 -1.07 10.51
N LEU A 14 -7.53 -0.41 9.98
CA LEU A 14 -7.35 0.70 9.05
C LEU A 14 -7.34 1.98 9.88
N CYS A 15 -6.17 2.60 10.00
CA CYS A 15 -5.99 3.84 10.76
C CYS A 15 -6.04 5.05 9.80
N LYS A 16 -6.45 6.21 10.33
CA LYS A 16 -6.41 7.45 9.57
C LYS A 16 -4.95 7.83 9.31
N GLU A 17 -4.66 8.33 8.11
CA GLU A 17 -3.36 8.93 7.79
C GLU A 17 -2.99 9.99 8.87
N GLY A 18 -1.77 9.90 9.38
CA GLY A 18 -1.20 10.80 10.40
C GLY A 18 -1.44 10.36 11.85
N THR A 19 -2.09 9.21 12.08
CA THR A 19 -2.48 8.74 13.42
C THR A 19 -1.65 7.53 13.89
N ASP A 20 -2.27 6.42 14.28
CA ASP A 20 -1.65 5.32 15.05
C ASP A 20 -0.48 4.62 14.34
N PHE A 21 -0.50 4.57 13.01
CA PHE A 21 0.54 3.93 12.19
C PHE A 21 1.45 4.93 11.46
N ARG A 22 1.50 6.20 11.89
CA ARG A 22 2.24 7.25 11.17
C ARG A 22 3.76 6.96 11.06
N GLU A 23 4.33 6.27 12.04
CA GLU A 23 5.76 5.92 12.09
C GLU A 23 6.05 4.52 11.53
N THR A 24 5.05 3.83 10.98
CA THR A 24 5.19 2.44 10.53
C THR A 24 5.22 2.37 9.01
N ASP A 25 6.29 1.78 8.46
CA ASP A 25 6.42 1.57 7.02
C ASP A 25 5.50 0.47 6.48
N ALA A 26 5.19 0.52 5.18
CA ALA A 26 4.24 -0.39 4.55
C ALA A 26 4.70 -1.85 4.60
N ASP A 27 5.98 -2.10 4.39
CA ASP A 27 6.60 -3.44 4.49
C ASP A 27 6.53 -4.01 5.90
N VAL A 28 6.61 -3.15 6.94
CA VAL A 28 6.43 -3.57 8.34
C VAL A 28 4.98 -3.97 8.62
N LEU A 29 4.01 -3.19 8.12
CA LEU A 29 2.59 -3.55 8.21
C LEU A 29 2.32 -4.88 7.47
N GLY A 30 2.93 -5.08 6.30
CA GLY A 30 2.89 -6.33 5.57
C GLY A 30 3.48 -7.50 6.37
N ALA A 31 4.62 -7.29 7.04
CA ALA A 31 5.26 -8.31 7.87
C ALA A 31 4.38 -8.76 9.05
N TRP A 32 3.60 -7.84 9.64
CA TRP A 32 2.63 -8.20 10.69
C TRP A 32 1.53 -9.11 10.16
N VAL A 33 1.01 -8.83 8.96
CA VAL A 33 0.01 -9.69 8.29
C VAL A 33 0.61 -11.06 8.00
N VAL A 34 1.83 -11.12 7.46
CA VAL A 34 2.52 -12.40 7.20
C VAL A 34 2.70 -13.20 8.49
N ARG A 35 3.12 -12.57 9.58
CA ARG A 35 3.31 -13.24 10.89
C ARG A 35 2.01 -13.82 11.44
N GLU A 36 0.90 -13.08 11.33
CA GLU A 36 -0.42 -13.59 11.73
C GLU A 36 -0.89 -14.72 10.82
N MET A 37 -0.63 -14.64 9.51
CA MET A 37 -0.95 -15.72 8.57
C MET A 37 -0.15 -16.99 8.85
N ILE A 38 1.14 -16.90 9.20
CA ILE A 38 1.94 -18.04 9.67
C ILE A 38 1.31 -18.67 10.92
N THR A 39 0.90 -17.84 11.89
CA THR A 39 0.21 -18.31 13.10
C THR A 39 -1.08 -19.06 12.76
N ARG A 40 -1.80 -18.62 11.74
CA ARG A 40 -2.99 -19.30 11.23
C ARG A 40 -2.66 -20.59 10.49
N CYS A 41 -1.63 -20.61 9.63
CA CYS A 41 -1.14 -21.84 9.00
C CYS A 41 -0.84 -22.92 10.04
N HIS A 42 -0.13 -22.56 11.12
CA HIS A 42 0.13 -23.50 12.22
C HIS A 42 -1.16 -24.01 12.89
N ARG A 43 -2.18 -23.16 13.07
CA ARG A 43 -3.49 -23.57 13.60
C ARG A 43 -4.16 -24.64 12.72
N TRP A 44 -4.00 -24.52 11.40
CA TRP A 44 -4.53 -25.46 10.41
C TRP A 44 -3.61 -26.66 10.15
N ASN A 45 -2.49 -26.79 10.89
CA ASN A 45 -1.45 -27.79 10.64
C ASN A 45 -0.94 -27.77 9.19
N LEU A 46 -0.83 -26.57 8.61
CA LEU A 46 -0.31 -26.31 7.26
C LEU A 46 1.19 -25.97 7.35
N PRO A 47 2.09 -26.83 6.83
CA PRO A 47 3.51 -26.54 6.78
C PRO A 47 3.81 -25.33 5.88
N LEU A 48 4.78 -24.49 6.25
CA LEU A 48 5.09 -23.27 5.50
C LEU A 48 5.68 -23.57 4.11
N GLU A 49 6.32 -24.72 3.92
CA GLU A 49 6.81 -25.16 2.61
C GLU A 49 5.70 -25.39 1.58
N THR A 50 4.43 -25.48 2.00
CA THR A 50 3.30 -25.59 1.07
C THR A 50 3.02 -24.28 0.34
N ILE A 51 3.51 -23.14 0.84
CA ILE A 51 3.36 -21.84 0.20
C ILE A 51 4.39 -21.73 -0.93
N ASP A 52 3.94 -21.87 -2.18
CA ASP A 52 4.83 -21.82 -3.35
C ASP A 52 5.34 -20.41 -3.63
N CYS A 53 4.52 -19.40 -3.38
CA CYS A 53 4.92 -18.00 -3.55
C CYS A 53 4.07 -17.01 -2.75
N VAL A 54 4.58 -15.80 -2.59
CA VAL A 54 3.88 -14.66 -2.02
C VAL A 54 3.65 -13.61 -3.11
N LEU A 55 2.40 -13.20 -3.31
CA LEU A 55 2.05 -12.10 -4.20
C LEU A 55 1.51 -10.95 -3.36
N GLY A 56 2.23 -9.84 -3.34
CA GLY A 56 1.85 -8.67 -2.56
C GLY A 56 1.47 -7.50 -3.42
N SER A 57 0.78 -6.52 -2.85
CA SER A 57 0.48 -5.26 -3.53
C SER A 57 0.89 -4.07 -2.67
N ASN A 58 1.47 -3.06 -3.31
CA ASN A 58 1.72 -1.75 -2.72
C ASN A 58 1.75 -0.70 -3.83
N VAL A 59 1.15 0.47 -3.61
CA VAL A 59 1.11 1.56 -4.60
C VAL A 59 2.27 2.51 -4.35
N ALA A 60 2.41 2.99 -3.11
CA ALA A 60 3.48 3.90 -2.74
C ALA A 60 4.68 3.13 -2.19
N THR A 61 5.47 2.53 -3.10
CA THR A 61 6.65 1.72 -2.78
C THR A 61 7.62 2.46 -1.85
N PRO A 62 7.90 1.94 -0.64
CA PRO A 62 8.91 2.50 0.23
C PRO A 62 10.28 2.54 -0.47
N THR A 63 10.99 3.66 -0.34
CA THR A 63 12.25 3.87 -1.07
C THR A 63 13.37 2.92 -0.64
N HIS A 64 13.33 2.40 0.59
CA HIS A 64 14.27 1.40 1.10
C HIS A 64 13.94 -0.03 0.66
N ALA A 65 12.74 -0.29 0.13
CA ALA A 65 12.25 -1.62 -0.20
C ALA A 65 11.65 -1.65 -1.61
N VAL A 66 12.48 -1.88 -2.63
CA VAL A 66 12.05 -1.94 -4.05
C VAL A 66 11.03 -3.06 -4.29
N ASN A 67 11.20 -4.19 -3.61
CA ASN A 67 10.21 -5.27 -3.55
C ASN A 67 9.72 -5.40 -2.10
N PRO A 68 8.77 -4.54 -1.68
CA PRO A 68 8.34 -4.51 -0.28
C PRO A 68 7.66 -5.83 0.12
N THR A 69 7.05 -6.56 -0.82
CA THR A 69 6.41 -7.87 -0.54
C THR A 69 7.45 -8.88 -0.09
N ARG A 70 8.61 -8.88 -0.75
CA ARG A 70 9.72 -9.74 -0.36
C ARG A 70 10.27 -9.38 1.01
N VAL A 71 10.43 -8.09 1.30
CA VAL A 71 10.87 -7.62 2.61
C VAL A 71 9.86 -8.03 3.69
N ALA A 72 8.56 -7.80 3.47
CA ALA A 72 7.48 -8.20 4.37
C ALA A 72 7.41 -9.71 4.60
N ALA A 73 7.56 -10.52 3.55
CA ALA A 73 7.54 -11.98 3.65
C ALA A 73 8.66 -12.51 4.55
N VAL A 74 9.90 -12.08 4.30
CA VAL A 74 11.08 -12.55 5.05
C VAL A 74 11.07 -12.01 6.49
N THR A 75 10.82 -10.72 6.69
CA THR A 75 10.77 -10.12 8.03
C THR A 75 9.55 -10.56 8.84
N GLY A 76 8.48 -10.98 8.17
CA GLY A 76 7.29 -11.60 8.76
C GLY A 76 7.54 -13.01 9.28
N GLY A 77 8.59 -13.68 8.80
CA GLY A 77 9.04 -15.00 9.26
C GLY A 77 8.91 -16.13 8.24
N LEU A 78 8.55 -15.85 6.99
CA LEU A 78 8.56 -16.88 5.94
C LEU A 78 10.00 -17.26 5.56
N PRO A 79 10.25 -18.54 5.22
CA PRO A 79 11.53 -18.98 4.68
C PRO A 79 11.96 -18.13 3.48
N ALA A 80 13.24 -17.73 3.45
CA ALA A 80 13.79 -16.96 2.35
C ALA A 80 13.78 -17.73 1.01
N THR A 81 13.60 -19.04 1.02
CA THR A 81 13.44 -19.87 -0.19
C THR A 81 12.13 -19.59 -0.93
N ILE A 82 11.09 -19.09 -0.27
CA ILE A 82 9.78 -18.83 -0.88
C ILE A 82 9.84 -17.53 -1.68
N PRO A 83 9.62 -17.56 -3.01
CA PRO A 83 9.65 -16.35 -3.85
C PRO A 83 8.49 -15.40 -3.48
N ALA A 84 8.75 -14.11 -3.60
CA ALA A 84 7.79 -13.07 -3.24
C ALA A 84 7.88 -11.89 -4.22
N ASP A 85 6.75 -11.54 -4.85
CA ASP A 85 6.67 -10.53 -5.89
C ASP A 85 5.70 -9.42 -5.49
N THR A 86 6.12 -8.16 -5.66
CA THR A 86 5.22 -7.02 -5.50
C THR A 86 4.53 -6.72 -6.83
N VAL A 87 3.23 -6.96 -6.86
CA VAL A 87 2.32 -6.56 -7.91
C VAL A 87 2.08 -5.05 -7.81
N ALA A 88 2.80 -4.29 -8.62
CA ALA A 88 2.60 -2.86 -8.81
C ALA A 88 1.72 -2.58 -10.04
N GLY A 89 1.08 -1.40 -10.08
CA GLY A 89 0.58 -0.83 -11.33
C GLY A 89 -0.93 -0.85 -11.57
N LYS A 90 -1.77 -1.07 -10.55
CA LYS A 90 -3.23 -0.90 -10.66
C LYS A 90 -3.85 0.02 -9.59
N ASN A 91 -3.04 0.93 -9.01
CA ASN A 91 -3.47 1.90 -8.00
C ASN A 91 -4.34 1.22 -6.91
N CYS A 92 -5.52 1.75 -6.62
CA CYS A 92 -6.46 1.19 -5.63
C CYS A 92 -6.85 -0.28 -5.89
N GLY A 93 -6.75 -0.76 -7.13
CA GLY A 93 -7.05 -2.14 -7.53
C GLY A 93 -5.89 -3.12 -7.34
N SER A 94 -4.74 -2.69 -6.84
CA SER A 94 -3.53 -3.53 -6.79
C SER A 94 -3.69 -4.76 -5.88
N GLY A 95 -4.40 -4.64 -4.76
CA GLY A 95 -4.66 -5.79 -3.85
C GLY A 95 -5.55 -6.86 -4.50
N VAL A 96 -6.63 -6.45 -5.16
CA VAL A 96 -7.50 -7.38 -5.92
C VAL A 96 -6.75 -7.98 -7.10
N THR A 97 -5.81 -7.24 -7.69
CA THR A 97 -4.96 -7.74 -8.77
C THR A 97 -3.99 -8.81 -8.29
N ALA A 98 -3.40 -8.65 -7.10
CA ALA A 98 -2.56 -9.68 -6.50
C ALA A 98 -3.37 -10.97 -6.25
N LEU A 99 -4.61 -10.85 -5.76
CA LEU A 99 -5.54 -11.99 -5.62
C LEU A 99 -5.83 -12.65 -6.97
N TYR A 100 -6.12 -11.84 -8.00
CA TYR A 100 -6.37 -12.33 -9.35
C TYR A 100 -5.16 -13.08 -9.92
N TYR A 101 -3.95 -12.54 -9.81
CA TYR A 101 -2.72 -13.19 -10.28
C TYR A 101 -2.43 -14.48 -9.49
N GLY A 102 -2.69 -14.50 -8.18
CA GLY A 102 -2.61 -15.73 -7.39
C GLY A 102 -3.59 -16.79 -7.91
N SER A 103 -4.83 -16.41 -8.20
CA SER A 103 -5.82 -17.32 -8.78
C SER A 103 -5.41 -17.84 -10.16
N LEU A 104 -4.74 -17.04 -10.97
CA LEU A 104 -4.23 -17.46 -12.27
C LEU A 104 -3.11 -18.49 -12.12
N ARG A 105 -2.12 -18.26 -11.23
CA ARG A 105 -1.03 -19.21 -10.97
C ARG A 105 -1.56 -20.57 -10.48
N ILE A 106 -2.61 -20.57 -9.65
CA ILE A 106 -3.23 -21.82 -9.20
C ILE A 106 -3.99 -22.51 -10.34
N ARG A 107 -4.70 -21.73 -11.16
CA ARG A 107 -5.48 -22.28 -12.29
C ARG A 107 -4.60 -22.85 -13.41
N SER A 108 -3.44 -22.24 -13.65
CA SER A 108 -2.45 -22.73 -14.63
C SER A 108 -1.68 -23.96 -14.13
N GLY A 109 -1.63 -24.16 -12.80
CA GLY A 109 -0.83 -25.21 -12.18
C GLY A 109 0.62 -24.80 -11.90
N ASP A 110 0.93 -23.49 -12.01
CA ASP A 110 2.25 -22.95 -11.67
C ASP A 110 2.48 -22.88 -10.14
N ALA A 111 1.41 -22.92 -9.36
CA ALA A 111 1.42 -22.99 -7.90
C ALA A 111 0.20 -23.78 -7.42
N ASP A 112 0.28 -24.38 -6.22
CA ASP A 112 -0.85 -24.98 -5.52
C ASP A 112 -1.35 -24.07 -4.39
N THR A 113 -0.44 -23.37 -3.69
CA THR A 113 -0.78 -22.41 -2.63
C THR A 113 -0.04 -21.09 -2.81
N VAL A 114 -0.80 -19.99 -2.76
CA VAL A 114 -0.25 -18.64 -2.87
C VAL A 114 -0.69 -17.82 -1.67
N LEU A 115 0.27 -17.21 -0.97
CA LEU A 115 -0.05 -16.21 0.04
C LEU A 115 -0.20 -14.85 -0.64
N VAL A 116 -1.37 -14.23 -0.50
CA VAL A 116 -1.62 -12.90 -1.06
C VAL A 116 -1.64 -11.86 0.05
N ILE A 117 -0.86 -10.79 -0.11
CA ILE A 117 -0.83 -9.68 0.83
C ILE A 117 -1.08 -8.33 0.14
N GLY A 118 -1.53 -7.35 0.91
CA GLY A 118 -1.64 -5.97 0.46
C GLY A 118 -1.23 -5.06 1.60
N MET A 119 -0.45 -4.03 1.30
CA MET A 119 0.07 -3.11 2.30
C MET A 119 0.17 -1.71 1.72
N GLU A 120 -0.06 -0.72 2.58
CA GLU A 120 0.08 0.69 2.23
C GLU A 120 0.33 1.50 3.50
N ALA A 121 1.17 2.53 3.39
CA ALA A 121 1.47 3.45 4.49
C ALA A 121 1.49 4.89 3.96
N MET A 122 0.30 5.49 3.84
CA MET A 122 0.13 6.83 3.27
C MET A 122 0.93 7.91 4.03
N SER A 123 1.07 7.77 5.34
CA SER A 123 1.83 8.70 6.19
C SER A 123 3.34 8.66 5.98
N ARG A 124 3.84 7.61 5.32
CA ARG A 124 5.27 7.41 5.05
C ARG A 124 5.65 7.77 3.62
N ILE A 125 4.69 8.24 2.80
CA ILE A 125 4.97 8.66 1.43
C ILE A 125 5.86 9.92 1.46
N PRO A 126 7.06 9.87 0.87
CA PRO A 126 8.02 10.96 0.99
C PRO A 126 7.60 12.20 0.20
N VAL A 127 8.18 13.34 0.59
CA VAL A 127 8.16 14.55 -0.23
C VAL A 127 9.19 14.41 -1.35
N VAL A 128 8.79 14.77 -2.57
CA VAL A 128 9.60 14.68 -3.78
C VAL A 128 10.12 16.07 -4.13
N TYR A 129 11.43 16.17 -4.35
CA TYR A 129 12.07 17.39 -4.84
C TYR A 129 12.12 17.42 -6.37
N HIS A 130 12.15 18.62 -6.94
CA HIS A 130 12.39 18.82 -8.36
C HIS A 130 13.76 18.22 -8.76
N HIS A 131 13.85 17.59 -9.94
CA HIS A 131 15.05 16.87 -10.38
C HIS A 131 16.33 17.73 -10.37
N ILE A 132 16.23 19.03 -10.65
CA ILE A 132 17.37 19.97 -10.55
C ILE A 132 17.87 20.08 -9.10
N VAL A 133 16.96 20.24 -8.13
CA VAL A 133 17.32 20.33 -6.70
C VAL A 133 17.95 19.00 -6.26
N ALA A 134 17.37 17.87 -6.66
CA ALA A 134 17.91 16.54 -6.37
C ALA A 134 19.31 16.35 -6.97
N ALA A 135 19.55 16.78 -8.20
CA ALA A 135 20.86 16.72 -8.85
C ALA A 135 21.91 17.57 -8.11
N LEU A 136 21.56 18.78 -7.69
CA LEU A 136 22.45 19.65 -6.91
C LEU A 136 22.76 19.06 -5.53
N LEU A 137 21.77 18.46 -4.85
CA LEU A 137 21.98 17.74 -3.59
C LEU A 137 22.95 16.57 -3.77
N LEU A 138 22.79 15.78 -4.84
CA LEU A 138 23.71 14.68 -5.16
C LEU A 138 25.11 15.17 -5.52
N GLN A 139 25.23 16.27 -6.27
CA GLN A 139 26.52 16.87 -6.63
C GLN A 139 27.24 17.38 -5.37
N TYR A 140 26.54 18.10 -4.50
CA TYR A 140 27.07 18.56 -3.22
C TYR A 140 27.51 17.37 -2.34
N GLY A 141 26.72 16.30 -2.28
CA GLY A 141 27.08 15.08 -1.53
C GLY A 141 28.31 14.33 -2.07
N LYS A 142 28.62 14.47 -3.37
CA LYS A 142 29.81 13.88 -4.01
C LYS A 142 31.06 14.76 -3.89
N ALA A 143 30.93 16.03 -3.51
CA ALA A 143 32.04 16.99 -3.45
C ALA A 143 33.09 16.58 -2.41
N ARG A 144 34.34 16.42 -2.86
CA ARG A 144 35.46 15.97 -2.02
C ARG A 144 36.33 17.14 -1.56
N SER A 145 36.42 18.20 -2.36
CA SER A 145 37.22 19.39 -2.03
C SER A 145 36.38 20.50 -1.39
N PHE A 146 37.03 21.37 -0.61
CA PHE A 146 36.37 22.52 0.00
C PHE A 146 35.81 23.50 -1.04
N ARG A 147 36.50 23.67 -2.18
CA ARG A 147 36.05 24.51 -3.29
C ARG A 147 34.79 23.96 -3.96
N GLU A 148 34.78 22.67 -4.28
CA GLU A 148 33.58 22.00 -4.84
C GLU A 148 32.39 22.10 -3.90
N ARG A 149 32.61 21.99 -2.58
CA ARG A 149 31.55 22.17 -1.58
C ARG A 149 31.03 23.60 -1.55
N ALA A 150 31.91 24.60 -1.64
CA ALA A 150 31.51 26.00 -1.68
C ALA A 150 30.71 26.33 -2.95
N GLU A 151 31.19 25.89 -4.12
CA GLU A 151 30.50 26.06 -5.41
C GLU A 151 29.14 25.33 -5.43
N GLY A 152 29.11 24.08 -4.95
CA GLY A 152 27.88 23.31 -4.81
C GLY A 152 26.87 23.98 -3.88
N ALA A 153 27.33 24.55 -2.76
CA ALA A 153 26.46 25.30 -1.83
C ALA A 153 25.93 26.59 -2.46
N LEU A 154 26.77 27.34 -3.18
CA LEU A 154 26.40 28.56 -3.90
C LEU A 154 25.32 28.29 -4.96
N ALA A 155 25.34 27.13 -5.61
CA ALA A 155 24.30 26.72 -6.55
C ALA A 155 23.04 26.14 -5.87
N LEU A 156 23.22 25.36 -4.79
CA LEU A 156 22.14 24.65 -4.10
C LEU A 156 21.26 25.58 -3.27
N ILE A 157 21.84 26.46 -2.46
CA ILE A 157 21.09 27.30 -1.50
C ILE A 157 20.05 28.19 -2.20
N PRO A 158 20.40 28.97 -3.26
CA PRO A 158 19.40 29.79 -3.95
C PRO A 158 18.32 28.95 -4.63
N THR A 159 18.70 27.78 -5.13
CA THR A 159 17.79 26.85 -5.83
C THR A 159 16.80 26.21 -4.85
N LEU A 160 17.24 25.83 -3.65
CA LEU A 160 16.39 25.27 -2.60
C LEU A 160 15.45 26.33 -2.01
N LEU A 161 15.91 27.57 -1.85
CA LEU A 161 15.10 28.69 -1.34
C LEU A 161 14.08 29.22 -2.37
N ASN A 162 14.27 28.94 -3.66
CA ASN A 162 13.34 29.35 -4.71
C ASN A 162 12.13 28.39 -4.80
N LEU A 163 11.32 28.39 -3.75
CA LEU A 163 10.11 27.56 -3.63
C LEU A 163 9.07 27.86 -4.72
N LYS A 164 9.08 29.07 -5.31
CA LYS A 164 8.19 29.43 -6.42
C LYS A 164 8.54 28.64 -7.69
N LYS A 165 9.83 28.48 -7.99
CA LYS A 165 10.29 27.77 -9.19
C LYS A 165 10.44 26.26 -8.95
N TYR A 166 10.84 25.86 -7.75
CA TYR A 166 11.10 24.46 -7.40
C TYR A 166 10.37 24.06 -6.10
N PRO A 167 9.03 24.04 -6.11
CA PRO A 167 8.27 23.68 -4.92
C PRO A 167 8.52 22.21 -4.58
N PRO A 168 8.74 21.88 -3.29
CA PRO A 168 8.69 20.50 -2.84
C PRO A 168 7.28 19.96 -3.05
N ARG A 169 7.16 18.77 -3.65
CA ARG A 169 5.87 18.15 -3.96
C ARG A 169 5.57 17.06 -2.96
N VAL A 170 4.41 17.13 -2.31
CA VAL A 170 3.98 16.09 -1.37
C VAL A 170 3.61 14.84 -2.17
N GLY A 171 4.37 13.75 -2.01
CA GLY A 171 4.17 12.52 -2.78
C GLY A 171 2.77 11.93 -2.61
N LEU A 172 2.18 12.08 -1.42
CA LEU A 172 0.80 11.66 -1.16
C LEU A 172 -0.21 12.37 -2.09
N VAL A 173 -0.10 13.69 -2.24
CA VAL A 173 -0.99 14.46 -3.12
C VAL A 173 -0.76 14.06 -4.57
N MET A 174 0.49 13.88 -4.97
CA MET A 174 0.83 13.39 -6.32
C MET A 174 0.23 12.02 -6.61
N GLY A 175 0.30 11.07 -5.67
CA GLY A 175 -0.28 9.74 -5.83
C GLY A 175 -1.81 9.72 -5.89
N LEU A 176 -2.46 10.78 -5.41
CA LEU A 176 -3.91 10.99 -5.46
C LEU A 176 -4.35 11.92 -6.59
N THR A 177 -3.42 12.38 -7.43
CA THR A 177 -3.71 13.26 -8.57
C THR A 177 -3.60 12.46 -9.86
N ASP A 178 -4.63 12.55 -10.70
CA ASP A 178 -4.65 11.90 -12.01
C ASP A 178 -3.64 12.58 -12.95
N PRO A 179 -2.63 11.88 -13.48
CA PRO A 179 -1.70 12.48 -14.43
C PRO A 179 -2.32 12.75 -15.82
N MET A 180 -3.49 12.21 -16.12
CA MET A 180 -4.14 12.38 -17.44
C MET A 180 -5.03 13.61 -17.51
N CYS A 181 -5.59 14.05 -16.39
CA CYS A 181 -6.48 15.21 -16.33
C CYS A 181 -6.09 16.27 -15.30
N ASP A 182 -5.00 16.06 -14.56
CA ASP A 182 -4.49 16.94 -13.50
C ASP A 182 -5.51 17.24 -12.38
N LEU A 183 -6.51 16.37 -12.22
CA LEU A 183 -7.51 16.46 -11.16
C LEU A 183 -7.15 15.53 -10.01
N ILE A 184 -7.33 16.00 -8.78
CA ILE A 184 -7.28 15.10 -7.62
C ILE A 184 -8.48 14.13 -7.69
N MET A 185 -8.31 12.89 -7.23
CA MET A 185 -9.36 11.85 -7.31
C MET A 185 -10.73 12.30 -6.74
N GLY A 186 -10.75 13.21 -5.75
CA GLY A 186 -12.01 13.78 -5.25
C GLY A 186 -12.74 14.64 -6.28
N GLN A 187 -12.01 15.39 -7.11
CA GLN A 187 -12.59 16.19 -8.20
C GLN A 187 -13.10 15.30 -9.34
N THR A 188 -12.45 14.17 -9.62
CA THR A 188 -12.97 13.23 -10.62
C THR A 188 -14.26 12.58 -10.15
N ALA A 189 -14.40 12.31 -8.84
CA ALA A 189 -15.66 11.87 -8.24
C ALA A 189 -16.77 12.94 -8.36
N GLU A 190 -16.45 14.23 -8.18
CA GLU A 190 -17.39 15.33 -8.39
C GLU A 190 -17.86 15.43 -9.85
N ASN A 191 -17.00 15.14 -10.82
CA ASN A 191 -17.40 15.10 -12.23
C ASN A 191 -18.43 14.01 -12.50
N ILE A 192 -18.28 12.84 -11.87
CA ILE A 192 -19.27 11.74 -11.95
C ILE A 192 -20.58 12.16 -11.29
N ALA A 193 -20.53 12.77 -10.10
CA ALA A 193 -21.73 13.20 -9.40
C ALA A 193 -22.52 14.28 -10.17
N LYS A 194 -21.83 15.13 -10.94
CA LYS A 194 -22.45 16.17 -11.78
C LYS A 194 -23.05 15.64 -13.08
N ASP A 195 -22.79 14.39 -13.46
CA ASP A 195 -23.38 13.79 -14.66
C ASP A 195 -24.90 13.68 -14.49
N PRO A 196 -25.70 14.43 -15.28
CA PRO A 196 -27.16 14.42 -15.15
C PRO A 196 -27.79 13.06 -15.45
N SER A 197 -27.10 12.18 -16.20
CA SER A 197 -27.60 10.85 -16.52
C SER A 197 -27.62 9.91 -15.31
N LEU A 198 -26.80 10.18 -14.30
CA LEU A 198 -26.72 9.38 -13.08
C LEU A 198 -27.65 9.90 -11.98
N GLY A 199 -28.03 11.18 -12.03
CA GLY A 199 -28.97 11.78 -11.09
C GLY A 199 -28.53 11.76 -9.63
N ILE A 200 -27.22 11.70 -9.34
CA ILE A 200 -26.68 11.57 -7.98
C ILE A 200 -26.75 12.92 -7.27
N THR A 201 -27.64 13.06 -6.30
CA THR A 201 -27.75 14.30 -5.53
C THR A 201 -26.76 14.35 -4.38
N ARG A 202 -26.56 15.54 -3.80
CA ARG A 202 -25.76 15.69 -2.57
C ARG A 202 -26.39 14.93 -1.39
N GLN A 203 -27.72 14.91 -1.33
CA GLN A 203 -28.47 14.20 -0.30
C GLN A 203 -28.23 12.69 -0.39
N ASP A 204 -28.13 12.13 -1.60
CA ASP A 204 -27.83 10.70 -1.80
C ASP A 204 -26.43 10.36 -1.29
N GLN A 205 -25.43 11.21 -1.59
CA GLN A 205 -24.05 11.03 -1.12
C GLN A 205 -23.95 11.08 0.41
N ASP A 206 -24.59 12.08 1.03
CA ASP A 206 -24.60 12.22 2.50
C ASP A 206 -25.34 11.04 3.16
N ALA A 207 -26.47 10.61 2.59
CA ALA A 207 -27.22 9.46 3.08
C ALA A 207 -26.40 8.16 3.00
N PHE A 208 -25.69 7.95 1.90
CA PHE A 208 -24.79 6.81 1.74
C PHE A 208 -23.64 6.84 2.74
N SER A 209 -23.00 8.01 2.92
CA SER A 209 -21.91 8.20 3.88
C SER A 209 -22.34 7.90 5.31
N ILE A 210 -23.47 8.46 5.76
CA ILE A 210 -24.04 8.22 7.09
C ILE A 210 -24.36 6.74 7.28
N ARG A 211 -24.97 6.09 6.28
CA ARG A 211 -25.27 4.67 6.32
C ARG A 211 -24.00 3.85 6.48
N SER A 212 -22.96 4.11 5.70
CA SER A 212 -21.67 3.42 5.76
C SER A 212 -21.04 3.53 7.16
N HIS A 213 -20.96 4.75 7.71
CA HIS A 213 -20.43 4.98 9.06
C HIS A 213 -21.23 4.27 10.15
N ARG A 214 -22.57 4.28 10.07
CA ARG A 214 -23.44 3.57 11.02
C ARG A 214 -23.24 2.06 10.95
N LEU A 215 -23.21 1.49 9.75
CA LEU A 215 -22.98 0.05 9.55
C LEU A 215 -21.61 -0.38 10.05
N ALA A 216 -20.57 0.39 9.76
CA ALA A 216 -19.22 0.12 10.27
C ALA A 216 -19.19 0.16 11.80
N ALA A 217 -19.76 1.19 12.43
CA ALA A 217 -19.82 1.30 13.89
C ALA A 217 -20.63 0.16 14.53
N GLN A 218 -21.72 -0.27 13.90
CA GLN A 218 -22.50 -1.42 14.36
C GLN A 218 -21.70 -2.71 14.27
N ALA A 219 -21.03 -2.97 13.13
CA ALA A 219 -20.20 -4.16 12.94
C ALA A 219 -19.06 -4.26 13.97
N TRP A 220 -18.47 -3.13 14.37
CA TRP A 220 -17.48 -3.09 15.45
C TRP A 220 -18.06 -3.43 16.82
N LYS A 221 -19.27 -2.95 17.14
CA LYS A 221 -19.95 -3.26 18.41
C LYS A 221 -20.41 -4.71 18.50
N THR A 222 -20.87 -5.28 17.39
CA THR A 222 -21.42 -6.65 17.33
C THR A 222 -20.36 -7.69 16.98
N ARG A 223 -19.07 -7.31 16.93
CA ARG A 223 -17.99 -8.23 16.60
C ARG A 223 -17.98 -9.38 17.63
N PRO A 224 -18.04 -10.65 17.20
CA PRO A 224 -17.91 -11.77 18.12
C PRO A 224 -16.60 -11.65 18.90
N SER A 225 -16.62 -11.98 20.19
CA SER A 225 -15.38 -12.04 20.96
C SER A 225 -14.39 -13.00 20.27
N PRO A 226 -13.07 -12.82 20.45
CA PRO A 226 -12.07 -13.76 19.94
C PRO A 226 -12.27 -15.22 20.40
N SER A 227 -13.11 -15.47 21.42
CA SER A 227 -13.51 -16.81 21.84
C SER A 227 -14.69 -17.37 21.03
N ALA A 228 -15.64 -16.54 20.60
CA ALA A 228 -16.81 -16.99 19.83
C ALA A 228 -16.45 -17.46 18.41
N CYS A 229 -15.50 -16.81 17.73
CA CYS A 229 -15.00 -17.26 16.42
C CYS A 229 -14.24 -18.60 16.45
N ARG A 230 -13.88 -19.13 17.63
CA ARG A 230 -13.22 -20.45 17.74
C ARG A 230 -14.21 -21.62 17.70
N SER A 231 -15.48 -21.37 17.94
CA SER A 231 -16.52 -22.40 18.02
C SER A 231 -17.19 -22.76 16.69
N SER A 232 -16.94 -21.98 15.63
CA SER A 232 -17.57 -22.17 14.32
C SER A 232 -16.64 -22.82 13.28
N ALA A 233 -15.51 -23.38 13.71
CA ALA A 233 -14.49 -24.01 12.85
C ALA A 233 -14.26 -25.51 13.19
N THR A 234 -15.29 -26.16 13.71
CA THR A 234 -15.42 -27.63 13.83
C THR A 234 -16.57 -28.07 12.98
#